data_AF-A0A936SMU9-F1
#
_entry.id   AF-A0A936SMU9-F1
#
_cell.length_a   1.000
_cell.length_b   1.000
_cell.length_c   1.000
_cell.angle_alpha   90.00
_cell.angle_beta   90.00
_cell.angle_gamma   90.00
#
_symmetry.space_group_name_H-M   'P 1'
#
loop_
_entity.id
_entity.type
_entity.pdbx_description
1 polymer ?
#
loop_
_entity_poly.entity_id
_entity_poly.type
_entity_poly.pdbx_seq_one_letter_code
_entity_poly.pdbx_strand_id
1 'polypeptide(L)'
;MAGAFSAFGQKEFAISLIQGDKNMSAYEGQVVKASGIVTARTRTGFFLQTPDDKVDSNPNTSEGIFVYTKTEPEADAAIGSMIVVSGKVEEFRPRTEPASLPVTELSMLKGRDLIQVLSKANPLPKPIALTINDFKINSIDQLEKFEGMRVSVAEMTVVAPTGGRVDNKTNSVESNGTFYGIVKGLAKPFREPGFELYDFLFLTDKEKADFKKNYPAIKFNDSNPERLRVETTAQTVTKEADLGSDAKAIGVTAGVRSSARPIEVPALTELKNVVGVMHYGYRTYTILTDVEARPGVSS
;
A
#
# COMPACT_ATOMS: atom_id res chain seq x y z
N MET A 1 15.71 -29.07 -21.71
CA MET A 1 15.30 -27.86 -22.45
C MET A 1 14.09 -27.27 -21.74
N ALA A 2 14.24 -26.15 -21.05
CA ALA A 2 13.10 -25.42 -20.49
C ALA A 2 12.41 -24.72 -21.66
N GLY A 3 11.15 -25.07 -21.92
CA GLY A 3 10.34 -24.41 -22.95
C GLY A 3 10.18 -22.94 -22.59
N ALA A 4 10.46 -22.06 -23.54
CA ALA A 4 10.11 -20.65 -23.43
C ALA A 4 8.58 -20.57 -23.38
N PHE A 5 8.03 -20.35 -22.18
CA PHE A 5 6.63 -19.99 -22.03
C PHE A 5 6.44 -18.63 -22.72
N SER A 6 5.75 -18.63 -23.85
CA SER A 6 5.35 -17.39 -24.50
C SER A 6 4.38 -16.65 -23.58
N ALA A 7 4.82 -15.49 -23.07
CA ALA A 7 3.97 -14.58 -22.31
C ALA A 7 2.68 -14.20 -23.06
N PHE A 8 2.61 -14.41 -24.39
CA PHE A 8 1.42 -14.07 -25.18
C PHE A 8 0.27 -15.09 -25.11
N GLY A 9 0.49 -16.33 -24.64
CA GLY A 9 -0.55 -17.37 -24.53
C GLY A 9 -1.25 -17.49 -23.17
N GLN A 10 -0.90 -16.65 -22.21
CA GLN A 10 -1.36 -16.76 -20.83
C GLN A 10 -2.75 -16.13 -20.63
N LYS A 11 -3.61 -16.82 -19.86
CA LYS A 11 -4.97 -16.35 -19.53
C LYS A 11 -4.90 -15.08 -18.68
N GLU A 12 -5.69 -14.09 -19.09
CA GLU A 12 -5.93 -12.87 -18.33
C GLU A 12 -7.02 -13.12 -17.27
N PHE A 13 -6.78 -12.60 -16.08
CA PHE A 13 -7.69 -12.64 -14.95
C PHE A 13 -7.97 -11.21 -14.48
N ALA A 14 -9.20 -10.98 -14.02
CA ALA A 14 -9.53 -9.75 -13.32
C ALA A 14 -8.72 -9.65 -12.03
N ILE A 15 -8.34 -8.43 -11.63
CA ILE A 15 -7.58 -8.21 -10.40
C ILE A 15 -8.37 -8.73 -9.19
N SER A 16 -9.69 -8.54 -9.16
CA SER A 16 -10.56 -9.07 -8.10
C SER A 16 -10.54 -10.59 -7.96
N LEU A 17 -10.33 -11.34 -9.05
CA LEU A 17 -10.15 -12.79 -8.99
C LEU A 17 -8.77 -13.17 -8.45
N ILE A 18 -7.73 -12.43 -8.82
CA ILE A 18 -6.37 -12.67 -8.31
C ILE A 18 -6.33 -12.39 -6.81
N GLN A 19 -6.92 -11.29 -6.36
CA GLN A 19 -7.03 -10.95 -4.93
C GLN A 19 -7.90 -11.98 -4.19
N GLY A 20 -9.13 -12.22 -4.68
CA GLY A 20 -10.09 -13.08 -3.98
C GLY A 20 -10.68 -12.42 -2.72
N ASP A 21 -11.55 -13.16 -2.02
CA ASP A 21 -12.27 -12.71 -0.83
C ASP A 21 -11.64 -13.22 0.49
N LYS A 22 -10.37 -13.66 0.40
CA LYS A 22 -9.59 -14.22 1.51
C LYS A 22 -8.23 -13.53 1.56
N ASN A 23 -7.55 -13.66 2.68
CA ASN A 23 -6.20 -13.12 2.90
C ASN A 23 -5.10 -13.84 2.09
N MET A 24 -5.44 -14.75 1.17
CA MET A 24 -4.48 -15.44 0.30
C MET A 24 -5.16 -15.75 -1.03
N SER A 25 -4.45 -15.47 -2.11
CA SER A 25 -4.91 -15.72 -3.47
C SER A 25 -5.06 -17.21 -3.77
N ALA A 26 -6.15 -17.57 -4.45
CA ALA A 26 -6.32 -18.90 -5.06
C ALA A 26 -5.35 -19.13 -6.24
N TYR A 27 -4.64 -18.10 -6.69
CA TYR A 27 -3.72 -18.11 -7.80
C TYR A 27 -2.25 -18.07 -7.36
N GLU A 28 -1.94 -18.15 -6.06
CA GLU A 28 -0.57 -18.15 -5.54
C GLU A 28 0.33 -19.13 -6.32
N GLY A 29 1.51 -18.65 -6.72
CA GLY A 29 2.50 -19.41 -7.47
C GLY A 29 2.22 -19.53 -8.97
N GLN A 30 1.03 -19.16 -9.45
CA GLN A 30 0.71 -19.15 -10.87
C GLN A 30 1.25 -17.87 -11.53
N VAL A 31 1.68 -17.99 -12.78
CA VAL A 31 1.93 -16.83 -13.62
C VAL A 31 0.62 -16.47 -14.33
N VAL A 32 0.21 -15.22 -14.26
CA VAL A 32 -1.07 -14.71 -14.78
C VAL A 32 -0.86 -13.42 -15.56
N LYS A 33 -1.89 -12.99 -16.30
CA LYS A 33 -2.01 -11.62 -16.78
C LYS A 33 -3.11 -10.90 -16.04
N ALA A 34 -2.91 -9.61 -15.79
CA ALA A 34 -3.93 -8.69 -15.31
C ALA A 34 -3.85 -7.39 -16.12
N SER A 35 -4.97 -6.67 -16.20
CA SER A 35 -5.01 -5.35 -16.82
C SER A 35 -5.65 -4.34 -15.88
N GLY A 36 -5.21 -3.09 -15.98
CA GLY A 36 -5.70 -2.01 -15.14
C GLY A 36 -4.98 -0.69 -15.40
N ILE A 37 -5.37 0.32 -14.63
CA ILE A 37 -4.78 1.65 -14.67
C ILE A 37 -3.69 1.72 -13.60
N VAL A 38 -2.51 2.21 -13.98
CA VAL A 38 -1.43 2.47 -13.02
C VAL A 38 -1.83 3.65 -12.14
N THR A 39 -1.92 3.45 -10.83
CA THR A 39 -2.41 4.45 -9.86
C THR A 39 -1.31 5.08 -9.03
N ALA A 40 -0.22 4.37 -8.79
CA ALA A 40 0.94 4.85 -8.06
C ALA A 40 2.20 4.09 -8.48
N ARG A 41 3.38 4.69 -8.26
CA ARG A 41 4.69 4.08 -8.53
C ARG A 41 5.58 4.20 -7.31
N THR A 42 6.37 3.17 -7.02
CA THR A 42 7.38 3.18 -5.96
C THR A 42 8.77 2.88 -6.53
N ARG A 43 9.79 2.85 -5.68
CA ARG A 43 11.15 2.48 -6.07
C ARG A 43 11.32 0.99 -6.40
N THR A 44 10.32 0.17 -6.17
CA THR A 44 10.38 -1.30 -6.32
C THR A 44 9.24 -1.88 -7.15
N GLY A 45 8.26 -1.06 -7.55
CA GLY A 45 7.07 -1.54 -8.24
C GLY A 45 6.07 -0.41 -8.51
N PHE A 46 4.85 -0.80 -8.87
CA PHE A 46 3.74 0.12 -9.10
C PHE A 46 2.42 -0.53 -8.71
N PHE A 47 1.38 0.28 -8.55
CA PHE A 47 0.02 -0.17 -8.24
C PHE A 47 -0.82 -0.15 -9.50
N LEU A 48 -1.57 -1.21 -9.71
CA LEU A 48 -2.49 -1.40 -10.82
C LEU A 48 -3.90 -1.58 -10.26
N GLN A 49 -4.89 -0.86 -10.79
CA GLN A 49 -6.27 -0.97 -10.34
C GLN A 49 -7.24 -1.10 -11.52
N THR A 50 -8.26 -1.94 -11.36
CA THR A 50 -9.34 -2.10 -12.34
C THR A 50 -10.03 -0.75 -12.59
N PRO A 51 -10.30 -0.37 -13.85
CA PRO A 51 -11.10 0.82 -14.17
C PRO A 51 -12.51 0.76 -13.56
N ASP A 52 -13.08 1.91 -13.18
CA ASP A 52 -14.41 2.02 -12.54
C ASP A 52 -15.52 1.29 -13.30
N ASP A 53 -15.47 1.24 -14.63
CA ASP A 53 -16.47 0.61 -15.50
C ASP A 53 -16.35 -0.93 -15.60
N LYS A 54 -15.32 -1.52 -14.97
CA LYS A 54 -15.01 -2.95 -15.01
C LYS A 54 -14.89 -3.60 -13.63
N VAL A 55 -15.09 -2.82 -12.56
CA VAL A 55 -15.15 -3.31 -11.18
C VAL A 55 -16.24 -4.38 -11.06
N ASP A 56 -15.97 -5.43 -10.29
CA ASP A 56 -16.95 -6.47 -10.05
C ASP A 56 -18.02 -6.05 -9.03
N SER A 57 -18.93 -6.96 -8.69
CA SER A 57 -20.01 -6.69 -7.74
C SER A 57 -19.70 -7.12 -6.30
N ASN A 58 -18.52 -7.65 -6.02
CA ASN A 58 -18.18 -8.20 -4.71
C ASN A 58 -17.39 -7.17 -3.88
N PRO A 59 -18.01 -6.57 -2.84
CA PRO A 59 -17.34 -5.55 -2.03
C PRO A 59 -16.22 -6.10 -1.14
N ASN A 60 -16.00 -7.42 -1.11
CA ASN A 60 -14.95 -8.06 -0.32
C ASN A 60 -13.71 -8.42 -1.13
N THR A 61 -13.69 -8.17 -2.44
CA THR A 61 -12.53 -8.38 -3.31
C THR A 61 -11.91 -7.04 -3.68
N SER A 62 -10.59 -6.94 -3.56
CA SER A 62 -9.88 -5.74 -4.00
C SER A 62 -9.78 -5.69 -5.53
N GLU A 63 -9.96 -4.50 -6.08
CA GLU A 63 -9.73 -4.20 -7.50
C GLU A 63 -8.31 -3.69 -7.76
N GLY A 64 -7.49 -3.59 -6.71
CA GLY A 64 -6.12 -3.12 -6.76
C GLY A 64 -5.13 -4.25 -6.54
N ILE A 65 -3.93 -4.13 -7.12
CA ILE A 65 -2.83 -5.05 -6.88
C ILE A 65 -1.49 -4.33 -7.00
N PHE A 66 -0.53 -4.71 -6.15
CA PHE A 66 0.84 -4.25 -6.30
C PHE A 66 1.58 -5.14 -7.30
N VAL A 67 2.33 -4.51 -8.20
CA VAL A 67 3.19 -5.17 -9.18
C VAL A 67 4.64 -4.90 -8.80
N TYR A 68 5.31 -5.93 -8.29
CA TYR A 68 6.70 -5.86 -7.86
C TYR A 68 7.65 -6.06 -9.05
N THR A 69 8.55 -5.08 -9.25
CA THR A 69 9.55 -5.06 -10.33
C THR A 69 10.99 -5.07 -9.83
N LYS A 70 11.22 -5.17 -8.51
CA LYS A 70 12.51 -5.10 -7.80
C LYS A 70 13.22 -3.74 -7.86
N THR A 71 13.12 -3.05 -8.99
CA THR A 71 13.64 -1.70 -9.22
C THR A 71 12.50 -0.78 -9.60
N GLU A 72 12.79 0.51 -9.68
CA GLU A 72 11.82 1.50 -10.14
C GLU A 72 11.28 1.11 -11.52
N PRO A 73 9.94 1.13 -11.73
CA PRO A 73 9.33 0.77 -13.00
C PRO A 73 9.76 1.67 -14.16
N GLU A 74 9.81 1.11 -15.37
CA GLU A 74 10.11 1.87 -16.59
C GLU A 74 8.96 2.84 -16.95
N ALA A 75 9.15 3.66 -17.99
CA ALA A 75 8.19 4.72 -18.36
C ALA A 75 6.82 4.18 -18.82
N ASP A 76 6.74 2.92 -19.23
CA ASP A 76 5.50 2.26 -19.65
C ASP A 76 4.51 2.05 -18.50
N ALA A 77 4.99 2.00 -17.26
CA ALA A 77 4.17 2.01 -16.04
C ALA A 77 4.02 3.45 -15.49
N ALA A 78 3.72 4.42 -16.35
CA ALA A 78 3.39 5.78 -15.91
C ALA A 78 1.98 5.83 -15.31
N ILE A 79 1.78 6.61 -14.24
CA ILE A 79 0.46 6.84 -13.61
C ILE A 79 -0.55 7.29 -14.69
N GLY A 80 -1.76 6.73 -14.65
CA GLY A 80 -2.83 6.94 -15.64
C GLY A 80 -2.69 6.09 -16.92
N SER A 81 -1.63 5.30 -17.08
CA SER A 81 -1.54 4.34 -18.19
C SER A 81 -2.43 3.13 -17.92
N MET A 82 -3.25 2.75 -18.89
CA MET A 82 -3.92 1.46 -18.91
C MET A 82 -2.95 0.45 -19.52
N ILE A 83 -2.62 -0.59 -18.78
CA ILE A 83 -1.66 -1.60 -19.20
C ILE A 83 -2.21 -3.01 -19.02
N VAL A 84 -1.63 -3.96 -19.74
CA VAL A 84 -1.65 -5.39 -19.40
C VAL A 84 -0.28 -5.74 -18.87
N VAL A 85 -0.21 -6.45 -17.76
CA VAL A 85 1.02 -6.95 -17.17
C VAL A 85 0.95 -8.45 -16.95
N SER A 86 2.05 -9.15 -17.20
CA SER A 86 2.22 -10.53 -16.73
C SER A 86 3.10 -10.58 -15.47
N GLY A 87 2.84 -11.52 -14.59
CA GLY A 87 3.63 -11.71 -13.38
C GLY A 87 3.23 -12.98 -12.65
N LYS A 88 4.08 -13.42 -11.71
CA LYS A 88 3.75 -14.53 -10.82
C LYS A 88 3.00 -13.99 -9.61
N VAL A 89 1.87 -14.57 -9.26
CA VAL A 89 1.16 -14.24 -8.01
C VAL A 89 1.99 -14.75 -6.83
N GLU A 90 2.30 -13.87 -5.88
CA GLU A 90 3.01 -14.19 -4.64
C GLU A 90 2.26 -13.64 -3.43
N GLU A 91 2.28 -14.37 -2.32
CA GLU A 91 1.84 -13.89 -1.01
C GLU A 91 3.06 -13.35 -0.24
N PHE A 92 3.35 -12.08 -0.45
CA PHE A 92 4.56 -11.46 0.06
C PHE A 92 4.47 -11.19 1.57
N ARG A 93 5.53 -11.57 2.29
CA ARG A 93 5.77 -11.16 3.68
C ARG A 93 7.23 -10.74 3.85
N PRO A 94 7.52 -9.55 4.42
CA PRO A 94 8.88 -9.17 4.75
C PRO A 94 9.48 -10.18 5.74
N ARG A 95 10.70 -10.67 5.47
CA ARG A 95 11.40 -11.61 6.37
C ARG A 95 11.63 -11.04 7.77
N THR A 96 11.73 -9.72 7.88
CA THR A 96 11.88 -9.00 9.15
C THR A 96 10.57 -8.88 9.93
N GLU A 97 9.42 -9.22 9.32
CA GLU A 97 8.08 -9.13 9.89
C GLU A 97 7.30 -10.45 9.67
N PRO A 98 7.80 -11.58 10.19
CA PRO A 98 7.24 -12.91 9.87
C PRO A 98 5.80 -13.10 10.36
N ALA A 99 5.40 -12.41 11.43
CA ALA A 99 4.02 -12.39 11.92
C ALA A 99 3.31 -11.14 11.38
N SER A 100 3.06 -11.09 10.07
CA SER A 100 2.25 -10.05 9.40
C SER A 100 1.34 -10.70 8.36
N LEU A 101 0.22 -10.02 8.04
CA LEU A 101 -0.62 -10.42 6.92
C LEU A 101 0.22 -10.48 5.63
N PRO A 102 -0.03 -11.46 4.76
CA PRO A 102 0.56 -11.43 3.43
C PRO A 102 -0.01 -10.25 2.64
N VAL A 103 0.71 -9.86 1.60
CA VAL A 103 0.22 -8.99 0.54
C VAL A 103 0.16 -9.81 -0.73
N THR A 104 -0.98 -9.83 -1.42
CA THR A 104 -1.07 -10.48 -2.73
C THR A 104 -0.48 -9.54 -3.78
N GLU A 105 0.62 -9.97 -4.42
CA GLU A 105 1.31 -9.17 -5.43
C GLU A 105 1.60 -9.93 -6.74
N LEU A 106 1.80 -9.18 -7.82
CA LEU A 106 2.35 -9.71 -9.07
C LEU A 106 3.86 -9.46 -9.12
N SER A 107 4.63 -10.51 -8.91
CA SER A 107 6.09 -10.52 -8.98
C SER A 107 6.57 -10.68 -10.42
N MET A 108 7.10 -9.59 -10.97
CA MET A 108 7.64 -9.55 -12.33
C MET A 108 9.10 -9.96 -12.38
N LEU A 109 9.45 -10.77 -13.39
CA LEU A 109 10.79 -11.17 -13.73
C LEU A 109 11.18 -10.61 -15.11
N LYS A 110 12.18 -9.71 -15.14
CA LYS A 110 12.70 -9.12 -16.37
C LYS A 110 13.13 -10.21 -17.36
N GLY A 111 12.67 -10.11 -18.60
CA GLY A 111 12.95 -11.07 -19.68
C GLY A 111 11.98 -12.25 -19.76
N ARG A 112 11.18 -12.50 -18.72
CA ARG A 112 10.03 -13.43 -18.76
C ARG A 112 8.72 -12.66 -18.95
N ASP A 113 8.55 -11.63 -18.14
CA ASP A 113 7.30 -10.89 -18.03
C ASP A 113 7.32 -9.59 -18.84
N LEU A 114 6.13 -9.14 -19.23
CA LEU A 114 5.95 -8.01 -20.13
C LEU A 114 4.92 -7.02 -19.58
N ILE A 115 5.15 -5.74 -19.85
CA ILE A 115 4.16 -4.68 -19.76
C ILE A 115 3.77 -4.31 -21.18
N GLN A 116 2.47 -4.33 -21.47
CA GLN A 116 1.91 -3.83 -22.71
C GLN A 116 1.03 -2.62 -22.40
N VAL A 117 1.41 -1.45 -22.91
CA VAL A 117 0.59 -0.24 -22.77
C VAL A 117 -0.56 -0.28 -23.77
N LEU A 118 -1.80 -0.20 -23.27
CA LEU A 118 -3.00 -0.14 -24.09
C LEU A 118 -3.40 1.31 -24.39
N SER A 119 -3.34 2.17 -23.39
CA SER A 119 -3.60 3.61 -23.53
C SER A 119 -2.87 4.39 -22.44
N LYS A 120 -2.69 5.70 -22.65
CA LYS A 120 -2.02 6.62 -21.71
C LYS A 120 -2.98 7.72 -21.28
N ALA A 121 -2.71 8.34 -20.13
CA ALA A 121 -3.44 9.50 -19.60
C ALA A 121 -4.95 9.26 -19.40
N ASN A 122 -5.33 8.06 -18.94
CA ASN A 122 -6.69 7.76 -18.52
C ASN A 122 -6.97 8.42 -17.15
N PRO A 123 -8.23 8.77 -16.84
CA PRO A 123 -8.61 9.17 -15.49
C PRO A 123 -8.29 8.05 -14.49
N LEU A 124 -7.79 8.41 -13.31
CA LEU A 124 -7.56 7.43 -12.25
C LEU A 124 -8.91 6.89 -11.72
N PRO A 125 -8.99 5.60 -11.35
CA PRO A 125 -10.17 5.04 -10.66
C PRO A 125 -10.56 5.88 -9.45
N LYS A 126 -11.85 6.06 -9.19
CA LYS A 126 -12.31 6.90 -8.07
C LYS A 126 -11.83 6.32 -6.73
N PRO A 127 -11.38 7.17 -5.79
CA PRO A 127 -10.94 6.66 -4.50
C PRO A 127 -12.14 6.20 -3.68
N ILE A 128 -12.02 5.07 -2.99
CA ILE A 128 -13.02 4.61 -2.03
C ILE A 128 -12.91 5.43 -0.75
N ALA A 129 -14.02 6.01 -0.28
CA ALA A 129 -14.04 6.74 0.98
C ALA A 129 -14.02 5.77 2.16
N LEU A 130 -12.97 5.85 2.98
CA LEU A 130 -12.88 5.13 4.24
C LEU A 130 -13.72 5.84 5.30
N THR A 131 -14.52 5.07 6.01
CA THR A 131 -15.39 5.56 7.07
C THR A 131 -15.06 4.87 8.39
N ILE A 132 -15.60 5.38 9.49
CA ILE A 132 -15.46 4.73 10.80
C ILE A 132 -15.97 3.27 10.81
N ASN A 133 -16.89 2.91 9.91
CA ASN A 133 -17.47 1.57 9.85
C ASN A 133 -16.54 0.53 9.19
N ASP A 134 -15.48 0.98 8.52
CA ASP A 134 -14.46 0.09 7.96
C ASP A 134 -13.49 -0.42 9.05
N PHE A 135 -13.57 0.14 10.26
CA PHE A 135 -12.72 -0.22 11.40
C PHE A 135 -13.51 -0.93 12.50
N LYS A 136 -12.99 -2.07 12.92
CA LYS A 136 -13.54 -3.03 13.87
C LYS A 136 -12.44 -3.42 14.85
N ILE A 137 -12.80 -3.45 16.12
CA ILE A 137 -11.93 -3.87 17.21
C ILE A 137 -11.57 -5.36 17.00
N ASN A 138 -10.32 -5.74 17.29
CA ASN A 138 -9.83 -7.12 17.12
C ASN A 138 -9.87 -7.68 15.69
N SER A 139 -9.99 -6.84 14.66
CA SER A 139 -9.96 -7.26 13.25
C SER A 139 -8.73 -6.69 12.56
N ILE A 140 -7.73 -7.52 12.30
CA ILE A 140 -6.44 -7.06 11.74
C ILE A 140 -6.44 -6.96 10.21
N ASP A 141 -7.38 -7.63 9.53
CA ASP A 141 -7.47 -7.81 8.07
C ASP A 141 -8.67 -7.07 7.44
N GLN A 142 -9.29 -6.16 8.18
CA GLN A 142 -10.55 -5.51 7.78
C GLN A 142 -10.48 -4.64 6.51
N LEU A 143 -9.28 -4.15 6.18
CA LEU A 143 -9.06 -3.30 5.01
C LEU A 143 -8.42 -4.08 3.85
N GLU A 144 -8.32 -5.41 3.95
CA GLU A 144 -7.77 -6.27 2.90
C GLU A 144 -8.50 -6.09 1.57
N LYS A 145 -9.84 -5.96 1.63
CA LYS A 145 -10.72 -5.64 0.50
C LYS A 145 -10.36 -4.33 -0.24
N PHE A 146 -9.48 -3.50 0.31
CA PHE A 146 -9.01 -2.26 -0.30
C PHE A 146 -7.53 -2.30 -0.68
N GLU A 147 -6.83 -3.42 -0.48
CA GLU A 147 -5.39 -3.52 -0.74
C GLU A 147 -5.04 -3.16 -2.19
N GLY A 148 -4.14 -2.22 -2.39
CA GLY A 148 -3.73 -1.74 -3.71
C GLY A 148 -4.70 -0.78 -4.39
N MET A 149 -5.88 -0.52 -3.80
CA MET A 149 -6.87 0.40 -4.35
C MET A 149 -6.61 1.84 -3.91
N ARG A 150 -7.06 2.79 -4.73
CA ARG A 150 -7.17 4.19 -4.32
C ARG A 150 -8.24 4.33 -3.25
N VAL A 151 -7.87 4.97 -2.16
CA VAL A 151 -8.72 5.27 -1.00
C VAL A 151 -8.65 6.75 -0.67
N SER A 152 -9.63 7.23 0.09
CA SER A 152 -9.66 8.58 0.62
C SER A 152 -10.14 8.61 2.05
N VAL A 153 -9.55 9.51 2.85
CA VAL A 153 -10.02 9.88 4.18
C VAL A 153 -10.39 11.35 4.13
N ALA A 154 -11.68 11.65 4.24
CA ALA A 154 -12.19 13.02 4.13
C ALA A 154 -11.66 13.93 5.24
N GLU A 155 -11.69 13.44 6.48
CA GLU A 155 -11.10 14.10 7.65
C GLU A 155 -10.30 13.07 8.47
N MET A 156 -9.05 13.39 8.77
CA MET A 156 -8.12 12.54 9.53
C MET A 156 -7.55 13.31 10.72
N THR A 157 -7.61 12.72 11.91
CA THR A 157 -6.88 13.22 13.08
C THR A 157 -5.50 12.56 13.13
N VAL A 158 -4.42 13.33 13.10
CA VAL A 158 -3.06 12.83 13.28
C VAL A 158 -2.85 12.40 14.73
N VAL A 159 -2.42 11.16 14.95
CA VAL A 159 -2.21 10.57 16.29
C VAL A 159 -0.74 10.37 16.63
N ALA A 160 0.14 10.33 15.62
CA ALA A 160 1.59 10.41 15.80
C ALA A 160 2.17 11.36 14.74
N PRO A 161 3.06 12.30 15.14
CA PRO A 161 3.59 13.31 14.24
C PRO A 161 4.49 12.70 13.17
N THR A 162 4.83 13.50 12.16
CA THR A 162 5.82 13.09 11.15
C THR A 162 7.13 12.65 11.80
N GLY A 163 7.59 11.47 11.40
CA GLY A 163 8.85 10.90 11.87
C GLY A 163 10.07 11.46 11.15
N GLY A 164 11.25 11.15 11.69
CA GLY A 164 12.52 11.54 11.10
C GLY A 164 13.51 10.39 11.06
N ARG A 165 14.46 10.47 10.13
CA ARG A 165 15.65 9.66 10.06
C ARG A 165 16.82 10.49 10.60
N VAL A 166 17.54 9.93 11.58
CA VAL A 166 18.74 10.55 12.14
C VAL A 166 19.98 10.00 11.43
N ASP A 167 20.87 10.88 11.00
CA ASP A 167 22.22 10.51 10.57
C ASP A 167 23.23 10.95 11.64
N ASN A 168 23.72 9.97 12.41
CA ASN A 168 24.69 10.21 13.47
C ASN A 168 26.08 10.63 12.95
N LYS A 169 26.40 10.39 11.66
CA LYS A 169 27.69 10.80 11.09
C LYS A 169 27.71 12.28 10.76
N THR A 170 26.59 12.80 10.25
CA THR A 170 26.44 14.21 9.87
C THR A 170 25.71 15.03 10.93
N ASN A 171 25.24 14.40 12.01
CA ASN A 171 24.42 14.99 13.06
C ASN A 171 23.20 15.74 12.52
N SER A 172 22.54 15.15 11.52
CA SER A 172 21.37 15.71 10.86
C SER A 172 20.12 14.86 11.13
N VAL A 173 18.96 15.50 11.04
CA VAL A 173 17.65 14.85 11.06
C VAL A 173 16.92 15.24 9.80
N GLU A 174 16.48 14.25 9.04
CA GLU A 174 15.67 14.43 7.84
C GLU A 174 14.29 13.83 8.08
N SER A 175 13.23 14.57 7.76
CA SER A 175 11.89 14.01 7.81
C SER A 175 11.74 12.85 6.83
N ASN A 176 11.08 11.78 7.28
CA ASN A 176 10.75 10.64 6.43
C ASN A 176 9.35 10.78 5.79
N GLY A 177 8.58 11.81 6.15
CA GLY A 177 7.24 12.04 5.64
C GLY A 177 6.24 10.93 5.98
N THR A 178 6.54 10.11 6.99
CA THR A 178 5.66 9.10 7.56
C THR A 178 5.03 9.63 8.83
N PHE A 179 3.70 9.54 8.94
CA PHE A 179 2.96 9.82 10.17
C PHE A 179 1.82 8.82 10.33
N TYR A 180 1.09 8.91 11.44
CA TYR A 180 -0.06 8.05 11.69
C TYR A 180 -1.29 8.89 12.03
N GLY A 181 -2.44 8.45 11.53
CA GLY A 181 -3.72 9.10 11.77
C GLY A 181 -4.86 8.09 11.89
N ILE A 182 -6.02 8.61 12.25
CA ILE A 182 -7.28 7.87 12.29
C ILE A 182 -8.33 8.63 11.50
N VAL A 183 -9.33 7.93 10.96
CA VAL A 183 -10.53 8.58 10.45
C VAL A 183 -11.19 9.35 11.60
N LYS A 184 -11.47 10.63 11.38
CA LYS A 184 -12.05 11.50 12.42
C LYS A 184 -13.35 10.90 12.95
N GLY A 185 -13.48 10.87 14.28
CA GLY A 185 -14.59 10.25 14.99
C GLY A 185 -14.26 8.88 15.59
N LEU A 186 -13.18 8.22 15.15
CA LEU A 186 -12.63 7.08 15.87
C LEU A 186 -12.00 7.51 17.20
N ALA A 187 -12.04 6.61 18.19
CA ALA A 187 -11.28 6.80 19.40
C ALA A 187 -9.78 6.80 19.09
N LYS A 188 -9.00 7.60 19.82
CA LYS A 188 -7.55 7.59 19.65
C LYS A 188 -6.99 6.23 20.12
N PRO A 189 -6.17 5.55 19.31
CA PRO A 189 -5.58 4.27 19.67
C PRO A 189 -4.61 4.43 20.84
N PHE A 190 -4.60 3.44 21.74
CA PHE A 190 -3.63 3.32 22.83
C PHE A 190 -3.05 1.91 22.85
N ARG A 191 -1.78 1.75 23.26
CA ARG A 191 -1.26 0.40 23.52
C ARG A 191 -2.00 -0.21 24.70
N GLU A 192 -2.86 -1.18 24.41
CA GLU A 192 -3.62 -1.91 25.44
C GLU A 192 -2.69 -2.89 26.18
N PRO A 193 -2.97 -3.28 27.43
CA PRO A 193 -2.20 -4.34 28.10
C PRO A 193 -2.39 -5.70 27.43
N GLY A 194 -1.32 -6.48 27.32
CA GLY A 194 -1.40 -7.87 26.83
C GLY A 194 -0.39 -8.23 25.76
N PHE A 195 -0.46 -9.49 25.34
CA PHE A 195 0.34 -10.05 24.25
C PHE A 195 -0.11 -9.49 22.90
N GLU A 196 0.81 -9.35 21.94
CA GLU A 196 0.48 -8.88 20.59
C GLU A 196 -0.37 -9.92 19.86
N LEU A 197 -1.54 -9.49 19.36
CA LEU A 197 -2.45 -10.38 18.64
C LEU A 197 -1.78 -10.98 17.39
N TYR A 198 -1.01 -10.19 16.64
CA TYR A 198 -0.22 -10.68 15.50
C TYR A 198 0.71 -11.82 15.90
N ASP A 199 1.48 -11.66 16.96
CA ASP A 199 2.46 -12.68 17.36
C ASP A 199 1.78 -14.00 17.76
N PHE A 200 0.51 -13.96 18.17
CA PHE A 200 -0.28 -15.14 18.49
C PHE A 200 -0.95 -15.77 17.27
N LEU A 201 -1.52 -14.96 16.37
CA LEU A 201 -2.25 -15.44 15.20
C LEU A 201 -1.37 -16.22 14.21
N PHE A 202 -0.08 -15.90 14.16
CA PHE A 202 0.88 -16.54 13.25
C PHE A 202 1.64 -17.72 13.87
N LEU A 203 1.33 -18.10 15.11
CA LEU A 203 1.80 -19.35 15.70
C LEU A 203 1.17 -20.57 15.00
N THR A 204 1.88 -21.70 15.02
CA THR A 204 1.31 -23.00 14.64
C THR A 204 0.20 -23.42 15.60
N ASP A 205 -0.68 -24.33 15.18
CA ASP A 205 -1.77 -24.80 16.04
C ASP A 205 -1.29 -25.41 17.35
N LYS A 206 -0.15 -26.12 17.31
CA LYS A 206 0.49 -26.67 18.52
C LYS A 206 0.96 -25.57 19.45
N GLU A 207 1.67 -24.57 18.93
CA GLU A 207 2.15 -23.43 19.73
C GLU A 207 0.99 -22.62 20.31
N LYS A 208 -0.10 -22.43 19.56
CA LYS A 208 -1.33 -21.80 20.06
C LYS A 208 -1.93 -22.59 21.21
N ALA A 209 -2.00 -23.92 21.10
CA ALA A 209 -2.52 -24.78 22.15
C ALA A 209 -1.64 -24.72 23.41
N ASP A 210 -0.32 -24.82 23.26
CA ASP A 210 0.64 -24.73 24.37
C ASP A 210 0.59 -23.34 25.03
N PHE A 211 0.50 -22.27 24.23
CA PHE A 211 0.37 -20.90 24.72
C PHE A 211 -0.89 -20.71 25.55
N LYS A 212 -2.06 -21.14 25.06
CA LYS A 212 -3.33 -21.06 25.79
C LYS A 212 -3.32 -21.89 27.07
N LYS A 213 -2.64 -23.05 27.07
CA LYS A 213 -2.50 -23.90 28.25
C LYS A 213 -1.65 -23.24 29.34
N ASN A 214 -0.53 -22.64 28.96
CA ASN A 214 0.41 -22.03 29.90
C ASN A 214 -0.05 -20.64 30.37
N TYR A 215 -0.81 -19.92 29.54
CA TYR A 215 -1.26 -18.56 29.81
C TYR A 215 -2.78 -18.38 29.58
N PRO A 216 -3.65 -19.12 30.28
CA PRO A 216 -5.09 -19.15 29.99
C PRO A 216 -5.82 -17.82 30.24
N ALA A 217 -5.25 -16.92 31.04
CA ALA A 217 -5.81 -15.61 31.37
C ALA A 217 -5.12 -14.44 30.65
N ILE A 218 -4.21 -14.73 29.70
CA ILE A 218 -3.49 -13.67 29.00
C ILE A 218 -4.46 -12.85 28.14
N LYS A 219 -4.37 -11.53 28.26
CA LYS A 219 -5.08 -10.61 27.40
C LYS A 219 -4.27 -10.40 26.13
N PHE A 220 -4.97 -10.16 25.03
CA PHE A 220 -4.37 -9.69 23.79
C PHE A 220 -4.63 -8.21 23.66
N ASN A 221 -3.65 -7.50 23.13
CA ASN A 221 -3.89 -6.19 22.54
C ASN A 221 -4.07 -6.41 21.03
N ASP A 222 -5.02 -5.72 20.42
CA ASP A 222 -5.38 -5.92 19.01
C ASP A 222 -4.43 -5.25 18.01
N SER A 223 -3.35 -4.63 18.52
CA SER A 223 -2.34 -3.90 17.78
C SER A 223 -2.87 -2.64 17.08
N ASN A 224 -4.01 -2.09 17.53
CA ASN A 224 -4.63 -0.84 17.07
C ASN A 224 -4.92 -0.83 15.55
N PRO A 225 -5.80 -1.72 15.05
CA PRO A 225 -6.12 -1.83 13.62
C PRO A 225 -6.86 -0.60 13.06
N GLU A 226 -7.34 0.30 13.92
CA GLU A 226 -7.93 1.60 13.59
C GLU A 226 -6.91 2.66 13.14
N ARG A 227 -5.62 2.42 13.39
CA ARG A 227 -4.55 3.35 13.02
C ARG A 227 -4.15 3.15 11.56
N LEU A 228 -4.23 4.22 10.79
CA LEU A 228 -3.67 4.29 9.44
C LEU A 228 -2.26 4.88 9.49
N ARG A 229 -1.35 4.28 8.74
CA ARG A 229 -0.05 4.90 8.40
C ARG A 229 -0.22 5.73 7.13
N VAL A 230 0.47 6.85 7.05
CA VAL A 230 0.49 7.69 5.84
C VAL A 230 1.94 7.89 5.43
N GLU A 231 2.25 7.58 4.17
CA GLU A 231 3.56 7.86 3.57
C GLU A 231 3.43 8.89 2.45
N THR A 232 4.14 10.00 2.60
CA THR A 232 4.07 11.12 1.65
C THR A 232 5.23 11.19 0.67
N THR A 233 6.21 10.29 0.82
CA THR A 233 7.47 10.25 0.08
C THR A 233 7.67 8.93 -0.70
N ALA A 234 6.74 7.97 -0.53
CA ALA A 234 6.86 6.63 -1.09
C ALA A 234 6.72 6.59 -2.62
N GLN A 235 5.91 7.50 -3.17
CA GLN A 235 5.67 7.56 -4.60
C GLN A 235 6.83 8.25 -5.34
N THR A 236 7.25 7.67 -6.47
CA THR A 236 8.22 8.31 -7.38
C THR A 236 7.51 9.20 -8.40
N VAL A 237 8.05 10.40 -8.67
CA VAL A 237 7.46 11.33 -9.64
C VAL A 237 8.20 11.22 -10.98
N THR A 238 7.46 11.28 -12.07
CA THR A 238 8.03 11.17 -13.43
C THR A 238 8.31 12.52 -14.10
N LYS A 239 7.84 13.65 -13.53
CA LYS A 239 8.08 14.99 -14.08
C LYS A 239 8.43 16.00 -12.97
N GLU A 240 9.41 16.87 -13.25
CA GLU A 240 9.77 18.01 -12.39
C GLU A 240 8.61 19.00 -12.15
N ALA A 241 7.63 19.06 -13.05
CA ALA A 241 6.49 19.97 -12.96
C ALA A 241 5.51 19.61 -11.81
N ASP A 242 5.60 18.39 -11.28
CA ASP A 242 4.72 17.89 -10.21
C ASP A 242 5.21 18.35 -8.81
N LEU A 243 6.25 19.19 -8.75
CA LEU A 243 6.90 19.68 -7.52
C LEU A 243 6.28 20.96 -6.92
N GLY A 244 5.27 21.56 -7.56
CA GLY A 244 4.69 22.86 -7.15
C GLY A 244 5.61 24.06 -7.47
N SER A 245 5.07 25.27 -7.34
CA SER A 245 5.67 26.53 -7.83
C SER A 245 7.02 26.94 -7.21
N ASP A 246 7.46 26.28 -6.14
CA ASP A 246 8.68 26.66 -5.39
C ASP A 246 9.95 25.91 -5.84
N ALA A 247 9.86 25.07 -6.88
CA ALA A 247 10.98 24.25 -7.37
C ALA A 247 12.11 25.05 -8.05
N LYS A 248 11.90 26.34 -8.38
CA LYS A 248 12.89 27.15 -9.11
C LYS A 248 14.04 27.68 -8.23
N ALA A 249 13.98 27.51 -6.91
CA ALA A 249 14.90 28.16 -5.97
C ALA A 249 16.13 27.32 -5.56
N ILE A 250 16.22 26.03 -5.90
CA ILE A 250 17.32 25.17 -5.45
C ILE A 250 17.77 24.30 -6.62
N GLY A 251 18.93 24.60 -7.19
CA GLY A 251 19.45 23.99 -8.42
C GLY A 251 19.49 22.46 -8.38
N VAL A 252 18.49 21.83 -8.99
CA VAL A 252 18.44 20.38 -9.20
C VAL A 252 19.28 20.05 -10.44
N THR A 253 20.42 19.39 -10.23
CA THR A 253 21.24 18.83 -11.30
C THR A 253 20.59 17.56 -11.85
N ALA A 254 20.56 17.41 -13.18
CA ALA A 254 20.07 16.21 -13.87
C ALA A 254 20.66 14.93 -13.25
N GLY A 255 19.82 14.14 -12.58
CA GLY A 255 20.23 12.91 -11.88
C GLY A 255 19.58 12.69 -10.51
N VAL A 256 19.00 13.72 -9.88
CA VAL A 256 18.25 13.58 -8.63
C VAL A 256 16.78 13.27 -8.96
N ARG A 257 16.40 11.98 -8.86
CA ARG A 257 15.02 11.53 -9.04
C ARG A 257 14.20 11.95 -7.82
N SER A 258 13.35 12.95 -7.96
CA SER A 258 12.57 13.51 -6.86
C SER A 258 11.55 12.49 -6.34
N SER A 259 11.76 11.96 -5.14
CA SER A 259 10.64 11.50 -4.31
C SER A 259 9.79 12.71 -3.92
N ALA A 260 8.49 12.53 -3.77
CA ALA A 260 7.62 13.57 -3.23
C ALA A 260 8.19 14.11 -1.89
N ARG A 261 8.10 15.42 -1.64
CA ARG A 261 8.67 16.05 -0.42
C ARG A 261 7.92 15.58 0.83
N PRO A 262 8.55 15.35 1.99
CA PRO A 262 7.79 14.96 3.18
C PRO A 262 6.76 16.03 3.58
N ILE A 263 5.63 15.60 4.15
CA ILE A 263 4.68 16.50 4.83
C ILE A 263 4.98 16.46 6.33
N GLU A 264 5.22 17.63 6.90
CA GLU A 264 5.42 17.81 8.33
C GLU A 264 4.09 18.12 9.02
N VAL A 265 3.64 17.22 9.89
CA VAL A 265 2.42 17.40 10.68
C VAL A 265 2.68 17.07 12.15
N PRO A 266 2.33 17.96 13.09
CA PRO A 266 2.33 17.62 14.50
C PRO A 266 1.17 16.67 14.83
N ALA A 267 1.26 15.99 15.97
CA ALA A 267 0.13 15.25 16.52
C ALA A 267 -1.05 16.19 16.75
N LEU A 268 -2.26 15.63 16.66
CA LEU A 268 -3.55 16.32 16.80
C LEU A 268 -3.89 17.28 15.65
N THR A 269 -3.06 17.35 14.61
CA THR A 269 -3.42 18.04 13.38
C THR A 269 -4.62 17.36 12.75
N GLU A 270 -5.58 18.14 12.29
CA GLU A 270 -6.67 17.67 11.47
C GLU A 270 -6.29 17.87 9.99
N LEU A 271 -6.32 16.78 9.22
CA LEU A 271 -6.04 16.78 7.79
C LEU A 271 -7.32 16.56 7.01
N LYS A 272 -7.41 17.22 5.85
CA LYS A 272 -8.52 17.05 4.90
C LYS A 272 -8.05 16.41 3.62
N ASN A 273 -8.91 15.56 3.07
CA ASN A 273 -8.74 14.92 1.76
C ASN A 273 -7.40 14.18 1.63
N VAL A 274 -7.11 13.27 2.56
CA VAL A 274 -5.97 12.36 2.42
C VAL A 274 -6.34 11.33 1.36
N VAL A 275 -5.73 11.38 0.18
CA VAL A 275 -6.00 10.49 -0.94
C VAL A 275 -4.73 9.78 -1.37
N GLY A 276 -4.81 8.49 -1.68
CA GLY A 276 -3.67 7.69 -2.12
C GLY A 276 -4.04 6.25 -2.38
N VAL A 277 -3.05 5.42 -2.70
CA VAL A 277 -3.25 3.97 -2.77
C VAL A 277 -3.05 3.34 -1.39
N MET A 278 -3.93 2.39 -1.03
CA MET A 278 -3.78 1.58 0.16
C MET A 278 -2.75 0.48 -0.09
N HIS A 279 -1.86 0.26 0.86
CA HIS A 279 -0.94 -0.85 0.89
C HIS A 279 -0.85 -1.39 2.31
N TYR A 280 -0.20 -2.54 2.49
CA TYR A 280 0.00 -3.13 3.80
C TYR A 280 1.48 -3.42 4.03
N GLY A 281 1.99 -3.03 5.19
CA GLY A 281 3.38 -3.20 5.61
C GLY A 281 3.58 -2.63 7.01
N TYR A 282 4.64 -3.00 7.72
CA TYR A 282 4.84 -2.58 9.11
C TYR A 282 3.64 -2.93 10.02
N ARG A 283 2.98 -4.05 9.71
CA ARG A 283 1.71 -4.50 10.33
C ARG A 283 0.59 -3.44 10.36
N THR A 284 0.61 -2.50 9.42
CA THR A 284 -0.32 -1.36 9.41
C THR A 284 -0.75 -1.05 7.99
N TYR A 285 -2.06 -0.89 7.78
CA TYR A 285 -2.58 -0.36 6.52
C TYR A 285 -2.07 1.06 6.29
N THR A 286 -1.45 1.25 5.13
CA THR A 286 -0.68 2.44 4.78
C THR A 286 -1.26 3.11 3.54
N ILE A 287 -1.57 4.40 3.62
CA ILE A 287 -1.93 5.21 2.46
C ILE A 287 -0.66 5.83 1.90
N LEU A 288 -0.30 5.47 0.66
CA LEU A 288 0.74 6.15 -0.11
C LEU A 288 0.09 7.33 -0.83
N THR A 289 0.28 8.54 -0.30
CA THR A 289 -0.48 9.71 -0.78
C THR A 289 -0.18 10.02 -2.24
N ASP A 290 -1.22 10.41 -2.98
CA ASP A 290 -1.07 10.91 -4.34
C ASP A 290 -0.11 12.10 -4.37
N VAL A 291 0.77 12.11 -5.37
CA VAL A 291 1.79 13.15 -5.54
C VAL A 291 1.14 14.51 -5.82
N GLU A 292 0.10 14.52 -6.66
CA GLU A 292 -0.58 15.74 -7.13
C GLU A 292 -1.70 16.23 -6.18
N ALA A 293 -2.21 15.36 -5.30
CA ALA A 293 -3.33 15.64 -4.41
C ALA A 293 -2.92 15.52 -2.93
N ARG A 294 -2.01 16.40 -2.50
CA ARG A 294 -1.45 16.37 -1.15
C ARG A 294 -2.51 16.77 -0.10
N PRO A 295 -2.53 16.11 1.09
CA PRO A 295 -3.44 16.46 2.17
C PRO A 295 -3.38 17.94 2.55
N GLY A 296 -4.53 18.58 2.68
CA GLY A 296 -4.63 19.93 3.22
C GLY A 296 -4.56 19.90 4.75
N VAL A 297 -3.68 20.71 5.34
CA VAL A 297 -3.67 20.94 6.80
C VAL A 297 -4.83 21.88 7.12
N SER A 298 -5.77 21.46 7.97
CA SER A 298 -6.77 22.42 8.47
C SER A 298 -6.17 23.26 9.59
N SER A 299 -6.19 24.58 9.40
CA SER A 299 -5.91 25.59 10.42
C SER A 299 -6.93 25.57 11.55
#